data_AF-M1AAB4-F1
#
_entry.id   AF-M1AAB4-F1
#
_cell.length_a   1.000
_cell.length_b   1.000
_cell.length_c   1.000
_cell.angle_alpha   90.00
_cell.angle_beta   90.00
_cell.angle_gamma   90.00
#
_symmetry.space_group_name_H-M   'P 1'
#
loop_
_entity.id
_entity.type
_entity.pdbx_description
1 polymer ?
#
loop_
_entity_poly.entity_id
_entity_poly.type
_entity_poly.pdbx_seq_one_letter_code
_entity_poly.pdbx_strand_id
1 'polypeptide(L)'
;MPTFMRIMRNQSTEQFSGLPYIYGLLNCLICAWYGTPLVSPDNLLVTSVNSVGAVFQLAYIVLYVMYTEKEKKFRMFGWILTVFGLFAIIVIGSLFILDLELRRVIIGTLSCASLISMFASPLLIINLVIRTRSVEFMPFFLSLSSFLMSASFLLYGIFSFDPFIYVPNGIGTLLGVVQLLLFAHYRNSSREDSAEGLIVSYS
;
A
#
# COMPACT_ATOMS: atom_id res chain seq x y z
N MET A 1 -10.31 2.28 9.89
CA MET A 1 -10.71 3.70 10.09
C MET A 1 -10.67 4.23 11.55
N PRO A 2 -9.75 3.82 12.48
CA PRO A 2 -9.62 4.53 13.77
C PRO A 2 -8.91 5.89 13.64
N THR A 3 -7.85 5.95 12.83
CA THR A 3 -7.03 7.17 12.64
C THR A 3 -7.83 8.33 12.08
N PHE A 4 -8.74 8.06 11.14
CA PHE A 4 -9.60 9.08 10.53
C PHE A 4 -10.65 9.62 11.49
N MET A 5 -11.30 8.74 12.28
CA MET A 5 -12.22 9.20 13.33
C MET A 5 -11.49 10.08 14.34
N ARG A 6 -10.21 9.79 14.63
CA ARG A 6 -9.39 10.63 15.51
C ARG A 6 -9.05 11.99 14.88
N ILE A 7 -8.67 12.04 13.61
CA ILE A 7 -8.40 13.31 12.88
C ILE A 7 -9.68 14.16 12.80
N MET A 8 -10.83 13.56 12.49
CA MET A 8 -12.12 14.26 12.44
C MET A 8 -12.58 14.74 13.82
N ARG A 9 -12.38 13.91 14.86
CA ARG A 9 -12.74 14.25 16.25
C ARG A 9 -11.85 15.33 16.84
N ASN A 10 -10.55 15.30 16.53
CA ASN A 10 -9.55 16.22 17.08
C ASN A 10 -9.29 17.44 16.18
N GLN A 11 -9.91 17.50 14.99
CA GLN A 11 -9.69 18.52 13.95
C GLN A 11 -8.21 18.82 13.65
N SER A 12 -7.33 17.83 13.88
CA SER A 12 -5.88 17.98 13.76
C SER A 12 -5.28 16.68 13.25
N THR A 13 -4.31 16.79 12.35
CA THR A 13 -3.56 15.65 11.82
C THR A 13 -2.53 15.09 12.81
N GLU A 14 -2.40 15.66 14.02
CA GLU A 14 -1.41 15.30 15.04
C GLU A 14 0.00 15.13 14.42
N GLN A 15 0.68 13.99 14.61
CA GLN A 15 1.97 13.66 13.99
C GLN A 15 1.87 12.78 12.74
N PHE A 16 0.66 12.54 12.19
CA PHE A 16 0.51 11.68 11.02
C PHE A 16 1.09 12.37 9.78
N SER A 17 2.01 11.70 9.09
CA SER A 17 2.55 12.16 7.81
C SER A 17 1.58 11.81 6.68
N GLY A 18 1.30 12.76 5.80
CA GLY A 18 0.51 12.51 4.60
C GLY A 18 1.29 11.85 3.45
N LEU A 19 2.61 11.67 3.59
CA LEU A 19 3.47 11.11 2.55
C LEU A 19 3.10 9.68 2.10
N PRO A 20 2.68 8.75 2.99
CA PRO A 20 2.24 7.42 2.57
C PRO A 20 1.09 7.45 1.56
N TYR A 21 0.17 8.43 1.66
CA TYR A 21 -0.94 8.59 0.72
C TYR A 21 -0.45 9.12 -0.64
N ILE A 22 0.55 9.99 -0.65
CA ILE A 22 1.20 10.51 -1.87
C ILE A 22 1.93 9.39 -2.61
N TYR A 23 2.72 8.57 -1.90
CA TYR A 23 3.39 7.42 -2.50
C TYR A 23 2.39 6.38 -2.99
N GLY A 24 1.33 6.12 -2.21
CA GLY A 24 0.24 5.24 -2.61
C GLY A 24 -0.48 5.72 -3.86
N LEU A 25 -0.72 7.04 -3.98
CA LEU A 25 -1.32 7.63 -5.18
C LEU A 25 -0.44 7.42 -6.41
N LEU A 26 0.86 7.73 -6.32
CA LEU A 26 1.79 7.53 -7.43
C LEU A 26 1.83 6.06 -7.86
N ASN A 27 1.90 5.13 -6.91
CA ASN A 27 1.86 3.70 -7.20
C ASN A 27 0.58 3.29 -7.92
N CYS A 28 -0.58 3.73 -7.41
CA CYS A 28 -1.86 3.44 -8.04
C CYS A 28 -1.91 3.99 -9.47
N LEU A 29 -1.42 5.21 -9.71
CA LEU A 29 -1.42 5.81 -11.05
C LEU A 29 -0.53 5.02 -12.03
N ILE A 30 0.70 4.66 -11.63
CA ILE A 30 1.63 3.89 -12.47
C ILE A 30 1.06 2.49 -12.77
N CYS A 31 0.55 1.79 -11.76
CA CYS A 31 -0.06 0.46 -11.93
C CYS A 31 -1.35 0.53 -12.76
N ALA A 32 -2.15 1.59 -12.61
CA ALA A 32 -3.35 1.78 -13.42
C ALA A 32 -2.98 1.99 -14.89
N TRP A 33 -1.93 2.76 -15.17
CA TRP A 33 -1.42 2.98 -16.53
C TRP A 33 -0.87 1.69 -17.14
N TYR A 34 -0.13 0.89 -16.37
CA TYR A 34 0.36 -0.42 -16.80
C TYR A 34 -0.77 -1.33 -17.30
N GLY A 35 -1.89 -1.39 -16.58
CA GLY A 35 -3.03 -2.24 -16.95
C GLY A 35 -3.86 -1.74 -18.14
N THR A 36 -3.59 -0.54 -18.67
CA THR A 36 -4.38 0.00 -19.78
C THR A 36 -4.10 -0.77 -21.06
N PRO A 37 -5.07 -0.88 -22.00
CA PRO A 37 -4.85 -1.56 -23.27
C PRO A 37 -3.74 -0.96 -24.14
N LEU A 38 -3.35 0.29 -23.85
CA LEU A 38 -2.28 1.02 -24.53
C LEU A 38 -0.87 0.54 -24.11
N VAL A 39 -0.78 -0.18 -22.99
CA VAL A 39 0.47 -0.72 -22.43
C VAL A 39 0.39 -2.23 -22.30
N SER A 40 -0.72 -2.75 -21.76
CA SER A 40 -0.95 -4.18 -21.56
C SER A 40 -2.42 -4.55 -21.84
N PRO A 41 -2.70 -5.19 -22.99
CA PRO A 41 -4.07 -5.47 -23.47
C PRO A 41 -4.95 -6.26 -22.49
N ASP A 42 -4.37 -7.24 -21.81
CA ASP A 42 -5.13 -8.24 -21.04
C ASP A 42 -5.26 -7.89 -19.55
N ASN A 43 -4.77 -6.73 -19.14
CA ASN A 43 -4.59 -6.34 -17.73
C ASN A 43 -5.58 -5.29 -17.21
N LEU A 44 -6.76 -5.19 -17.83
CA LEU A 44 -7.81 -4.24 -17.45
C LEU A 44 -8.24 -4.32 -15.98
N LEU A 45 -8.19 -5.51 -15.37
CA LEU A 45 -8.47 -5.68 -13.94
C LEU A 45 -7.48 -4.87 -13.08
N VAL A 46 -6.20 -4.84 -13.45
CA VAL A 46 -5.17 -4.05 -12.78
C VAL A 46 -5.50 -2.56 -12.85
N THR A 47 -5.95 -2.07 -14.01
CA THR A 47 -6.43 -0.69 -14.13
C THR A 47 -7.58 -0.41 -13.19
N SER A 48 -8.61 -1.26 -13.18
CA SER A 48 -9.80 -1.02 -12.37
C SER A 48 -9.49 -0.89 -10.87
N VAL A 49 -8.73 -1.83 -10.29
CA VAL A 49 -8.43 -1.82 -8.86
C VAL A 49 -7.53 -0.65 -8.47
N ASN A 50 -6.58 -0.28 -9.33
CA ASN A 50 -5.66 0.80 -9.05
C ASN A 50 -6.31 2.18 -9.28
N SER A 51 -7.26 2.31 -10.21
CA SER A 51 -8.08 3.52 -10.35
C SER A 51 -8.95 3.74 -9.11
N VAL A 52 -9.60 2.68 -8.60
CA VAL A 52 -10.34 2.76 -7.33
C VAL A 52 -9.40 3.13 -6.18
N GLY A 53 -8.22 2.49 -6.11
CA GLY A 53 -7.17 2.82 -5.14
C GLY A 53 -6.75 4.29 -5.21
N ALA A 54 -6.53 4.82 -6.41
CA ALA A 54 -6.16 6.22 -6.61
C ALA A 54 -7.25 7.18 -6.12
N VAL A 55 -8.54 6.85 -6.34
CA VAL A 55 -9.66 7.64 -5.80
C VAL A 55 -9.64 7.65 -4.26
N PHE A 56 -9.41 6.49 -3.62
CA PHE A 56 -9.27 6.43 -2.17
C PHE A 56 -8.08 7.26 -1.67
N GLN A 57 -6.93 7.16 -2.33
CA GLN A 57 -5.73 7.94 -1.95
C GLN A 57 -5.98 9.44 -2.11
N LEU A 58 -6.62 9.87 -3.19
CA LEU A 58 -7.01 11.27 -3.40
C LEU A 58 -7.99 11.75 -2.32
N ALA A 59 -9.01 10.95 -1.99
CA ALA A 59 -9.94 11.28 -0.92
C ALA A 59 -9.21 11.46 0.42
N TYR A 60 -8.26 10.57 0.74
CA TYR A 60 -7.45 10.69 1.94
C TYR A 60 -6.55 11.93 1.95
N ILE A 61 -5.93 12.25 0.81
CA ILE A 61 -5.12 13.46 0.66
C ILE A 61 -5.97 14.72 0.83
N VAL A 62 -7.17 14.76 0.22
CA VAL A 62 -8.09 15.91 0.34
C VAL A 62 -8.47 16.12 1.80
N LEU A 63 -8.88 15.06 2.51
CA LEU A 63 -9.22 15.16 3.92
C LEU A 63 -8.00 15.59 4.75
N TYR A 64 -6.81 15.06 4.49
CA TYR A 64 -5.58 15.49 5.17
C TYR A 64 -5.31 16.98 4.96
N VAL A 65 -5.42 17.48 3.72
CA VAL A 65 -5.21 18.90 3.38
C VAL A 65 -6.29 19.79 4.02
N MET A 66 -7.52 19.31 4.19
CA MET A 66 -8.56 20.08 4.87
C MET A 66 -8.19 20.37 6.33
N TYR A 67 -7.69 19.38 7.06
CA TYR A 67 -7.46 19.44 8.51
C TYR A 67 -6.02 19.77 8.95
N THR A 68 -5.07 19.93 8.04
CA THR A 68 -3.67 20.25 8.39
C THR A 68 -3.40 21.78 8.45
N GLU A 69 -2.26 22.18 9.01
CA GLU A 69 -1.85 23.59 9.13
C GLU A 69 -1.46 24.19 7.77
N LYS A 70 -1.61 25.53 7.60
CA LYS A 70 -1.38 26.22 6.30
C LYS A 70 -0.02 25.90 5.67
N GLU A 71 1.06 25.84 6.46
CA GLU A 71 2.40 25.50 5.96
C GLU A 71 2.50 24.07 5.40
N LYS A 72 1.88 23.11 6.10
CA LYS A 72 1.83 21.70 5.67
C LYS A 72 0.94 21.53 4.45
N LYS A 73 -0.12 22.34 4.30
CA LYS A 73 -0.97 22.37 3.10
C LYS A 73 -0.16 22.72 1.86
N PHE A 74 0.62 23.81 1.90
CA PHE A 74 1.42 24.25 0.75
C PHE A 74 2.43 23.18 0.33
N ARG A 75 3.11 22.57 1.30
CA ARG A 75 4.01 21.43 1.05
C ARG A 75 3.28 20.25 0.40
N MET A 76 2.07 19.94 0.87
CA MET A 76 1.26 18.85 0.32
C MET A 76 0.82 19.13 -1.13
N PHE A 77 0.41 20.36 -1.44
CA PHE A 77 0.12 20.76 -2.81
C PHE A 77 1.33 20.60 -3.73
N GLY A 78 2.53 20.96 -3.26
CA GLY A 78 3.78 20.70 -3.98
C GLY A 78 3.98 19.22 -4.29
N TRP A 79 3.78 18.33 -3.31
CA TRP A 79 3.88 16.88 -3.53
C TRP A 79 2.84 16.33 -4.52
N ILE A 80 1.59 16.80 -4.44
CA ILE A 80 0.53 16.42 -5.37
C ILE A 80 0.90 16.83 -6.80
N LEU A 81 1.36 18.07 -6.98
CA LEU A 81 1.80 18.57 -8.29
C LEU A 81 2.97 17.76 -8.83
N THR A 82 3.94 17.40 -7.99
CA THR A 82 5.05 16.53 -8.36
C THR A 82 4.56 15.14 -8.81
N VAL A 83 3.60 14.54 -8.10
CA VAL A 83 3.05 13.22 -8.48
C VAL A 83 2.35 13.28 -9.83
N PHE A 84 1.46 14.25 -10.05
CA PHE A 84 0.77 14.38 -11.33
C PHE A 84 1.71 14.76 -12.47
N GLY A 85 2.70 15.63 -12.22
CA GLY A 85 3.73 15.98 -13.19
C GLY A 85 4.59 14.78 -13.59
N LEU A 86 5.07 14.01 -12.61
CA LEU A 86 5.82 12.78 -12.85
C LEU A 86 4.98 11.75 -13.61
N PHE A 87 3.72 11.56 -13.21
CA PHE A 87 2.81 10.65 -13.89
C PHE A 87 2.55 11.08 -15.34
N ALA A 88 2.34 12.37 -15.59
CA ALA A 88 2.16 12.89 -16.95
C ALA A 88 3.41 12.65 -17.81
N ILE A 89 4.62 12.85 -17.27
CA ILE A 89 5.88 12.56 -17.96
C ILE A 89 5.97 11.07 -18.30
N ILE A 90 5.61 10.17 -17.37
CA ILE A 90 5.61 8.72 -17.62
C ILE A 90 4.62 8.37 -18.73
N VAL A 91 3.38 8.87 -18.68
CA VAL A 91 2.35 8.60 -19.68
C VAL A 91 2.78 9.11 -21.05
N ILE A 92 3.09 10.40 -21.16
CA ILE A 92 3.49 11.04 -22.42
C ILE A 92 4.75 10.39 -22.98
N GLY A 93 5.78 10.19 -22.15
CA GLY A 93 7.03 9.53 -22.53
C GLY A 93 6.80 8.11 -23.04
N SER A 94 5.91 7.35 -22.40
CA SER A 94 5.56 5.99 -22.84
C SER A 94 4.85 5.96 -24.19
N LEU A 95 4.01 6.97 -24.48
CA LEU A 95 3.27 7.05 -25.73
C LEU A 95 4.18 7.37 -26.93
N PHE A 96 5.33 8.02 -26.70
CA PHE A 96 6.35 8.21 -27.74
C PHE A 96 7.09 6.93 -28.13
N ILE A 97 7.03 5.88 -27.31
CA ILE A 97 7.64 4.58 -27.61
C ILE A 97 6.67 3.80 -28.52
N LEU A 98 6.99 3.67 -29.81
CA LEU A 98 6.14 2.97 -30.79
C LEU A 98 6.14 1.46 -30.60
N ASP A 99 7.24 0.91 -30.10
CA ASP A 99 7.36 -0.51 -29.77
C ASP A 99 6.55 -0.84 -28.51
N LEU A 100 5.48 -1.63 -28.69
CA LEU A 100 4.57 -2.03 -27.62
C LEU A 100 5.24 -2.94 -26.58
N GLU A 101 6.16 -3.80 -26.99
CA GLU A 101 6.86 -4.70 -26.08
C GLU A 101 7.82 -3.91 -25.20
N LEU A 102 8.62 -3.02 -25.80
CA LEU A 102 9.50 -2.13 -25.06
C LEU A 102 8.73 -1.22 -24.09
N ARG A 103 7.61 -0.65 -24.55
CA ARG A 103 6.71 0.14 -23.71
C ARG A 103 6.20 -0.66 -22.51
N ARG A 104 5.73 -1.89 -22.75
CA ARG A 104 5.26 -2.80 -21.68
C ARG A 104 6.36 -3.10 -20.68
N VAL A 105 7.58 -3.40 -21.13
CA VAL A 105 8.71 -3.71 -20.25
C VAL A 105 9.09 -2.51 -19.37
N ILE A 106 9.19 -1.31 -19.96
CA ILE A 106 9.56 -0.10 -19.20
C ILE A 106 8.50 0.24 -18.15
N ILE A 107 7.22 0.29 -18.56
CA ILE A 107 6.13 0.66 -17.64
C ILE A 107 5.87 -0.45 -16.61
N GLY A 108 5.96 -1.72 -17.02
CA GLY A 108 5.87 -2.87 -16.12
C GLY A 108 6.97 -2.87 -15.07
N THR A 109 8.21 -2.55 -15.46
CA THR A 109 9.34 -2.43 -14.52
C THR A 109 9.11 -1.29 -13.52
N LEU A 110 8.65 -0.12 -14.00
CA LEU A 110 8.31 1.00 -13.12
C LEU A 110 7.18 0.66 -12.15
N SER A 111 6.13 -0.01 -12.63
CA SER A 111 5.01 -0.49 -11.80
C SER A 111 5.47 -1.48 -10.74
N CYS A 112 6.30 -2.45 -11.12
CA CYS A 112 6.87 -3.44 -10.21
C CYS A 112 7.77 -2.78 -9.14
N ALA A 113 8.68 -1.89 -9.55
CA ALA A 113 9.56 -1.17 -8.63
C ALA A 113 8.76 -0.30 -7.65
N SER A 114 7.73 0.39 -8.14
CA SER A 114 6.82 1.19 -7.32
C SER A 114 6.10 0.31 -6.29
N LEU A 115 5.56 -0.84 -6.71
CA LEU A 115 4.81 -1.73 -5.82
C LEU A 115 5.73 -2.35 -4.75
N ILE A 116 6.95 -2.76 -5.12
CA ILE A 116 7.95 -3.25 -4.18
C ILE A 116 8.34 -2.18 -3.15
N SER A 117 8.46 -0.92 -3.58
CA SER A 117 8.79 0.18 -2.65
C SER A 117 7.74 0.35 -1.54
N MET A 118 6.47 0.05 -1.84
CA MET A 118 5.38 0.12 -0.87
C MET A 118 5.50 -0.94 0.23
N PHE A 119 6.25 -2.03 0.02
CA PHE A 119 6.46 -3.05 1.03
C PHE A 119 7.35 -2.58 2.20
N ALA A 120 8.02 -1.43 2.08
CA ALA A 120 8.76 -0.85 3.20
C ALA A 120 7.88 -0.68 4.46
N SER A 121 6.62 -0.26 4.30
CA SER A 121 5.69 -0.07 5.43
C SER A 121 5.37 -1.38 6.17
N PRO A 122 4.90 -2.46 5.52
CA PRO A 122 4.66 -3.73 6.20
C PRO A 122 5.93 -4.35 6.80
N LEU A 123 7.10 -4.18 6.18
CA LEU A 123 8.38 -4.62 6.78
C LEU A 123 8.68 -3.88 8.10
N LEU A 124 8.45 -2.57 8.16
CA LEU A 124 8.63 -1.81 9.40
C LEU A 124 7.68 -2.27 10.50
N ILE A 125 6.43 -2.59 10.16
CA ILE A 125 5.46 -3.12 11.13
C ILE A 125 5.87 -4.50 11.62
N ILE A 126 6.36 -5.38 10.75
CA ILE A 126 6.90 -6.69 11.15
C ILE A 126 8.04 -6.52 12.17
N ASN A 127 9.00 -5.64 11.89
CA ASN A 127 10.11 -5.36 12.81
C ASN A 127 9.60 -4.78 14.14
N LEU A 128 8.62 -3.88 14.08
CA LEU A 128 7.99 -3.31 15.27
C LEU A 128 7.34 -4.40 16.14
N VAL A 129 6.55 -5.31 15.55
CA VAL A 129 5.90 -6.40 16.28
C VAL A 129 6.91 -7.32 16.94
N ILE A 130 8.01 -7.66 16.25
CA ILE A 130 9.08 -8.50 16.83
C ILE A 130 9.73 -7.80 18.02
N ARG A 131 9.99 -6.49 17.90
CA ARG A 131 10.66 -5.70 18.93
C ARG A 131 9.77 -5.43 20.15
N THR A 132 8.49 -5.13 19.93
CA THR A 132 7.53 -4.82 21.01
C THR A 132 6.85 -6.06 21.57
N ARG A 133 6.97 -7.20 20.89
CA ARG A 133 6.21 -8.44 21.16
C ARG A 133 4.70 -8.22 21.25
N SER A 134 4.18 -7.20 20.57
CA SER A 134 2.77 -6.83 20.59
C SER A 134 2.23 -6.65 19.17
N VAL A 135 1.02 -7.15 18.95
CA VAL A 135 0.30 -7.08 17.67
C VAL A 135 -0.64 -5.87 17.58
N GLU A 136 -0.54 -4.92 18.51
CA GLU A 136 -1.43 -3.74 18.59
C GLU A 136 -1.45 -2.92 17.29
N PHE A 137 -0.28 -2.73 16.67
CA PHE A 137 -0.13 -1.97 15.42
C PHE A 137 -0.45 -2.78 14.16
N MET A 138 -0.91 -4.02 14.33
CA MET A 138 -1.07 -4.99 13.25
C MET A 138 -2.43 -5.71 13.33
N PRO A 139 -3.51 -5.06 12.87
CA PRO A 139 -4.84 -5.63 12.94
C PRO A 139 -5.00 -6.80 11.97
N PHE A 140 -5.44 -7.95 12.50
CA PHE A 140 -5.61 -9.21 11.77
C PHE A 140 -6.32 -9.08 10.43
N PHE A 141 -7.48 -8.40 10.41
CA PHE A 141 -8.28 -8.28 9.19
C PHE A 141 -7.57 -7.50 8.09
N LEU A 142 -6.70 -6.53 8.42
CA LEU A 142 -5.92 -5.82 7.41
C LEU A 142 -4.82 -6.70 6.83
N SER A 143 -4.13 -7.47 7.67
CA SER A 143 -3.11 -8.43 7.20
C SER A 143 -3.72 -9.55 6.37
N LEU A 144 -4.86 -10.12 6.80
CA LEU A 144 -5.57 -11.15 6.05
C LEU A 144 -6.07 -10.63 4.69
N SER A 145 -6.68 -9.44 4.67
CA SER A 145 -7.16 -8.84 3.43
C SER A 145 -6.01 -8.52 2.47
N SER A 146 -4.90 -7.99 2.99
CA SER A 146 -3.69 -7.72 2.18
C SER A 146 -3.07 -9.00 1.62
N PHE A 147 -3.05 -10.07 2.41
CA PHE A 147 -2.60 -11.40 1.98
C PHE A 147 -3.49 -11.96 0.86
N LEU A 148 -4.81 -11.98 1.06
CA LEU A 148 -5.76 -12.49 0.07
C LEU A 148 -5.72 -11.67 -1.23
N MET A 149 -5.61 -10.35 -1.13
CA MET A 149 -5.45 -9.46 -2.27
C MET A 149 -4.16 -9.80 -3.04
N SER A 150 -3.02 -9.89 -2.35
CA SER A 150 -1.73 -10.20 -2.97
C SER A 150 -1.73 -11.60 -3.59
N ALA A 151 -2.30 -12.60 -2.91
CA ALA A 151 -2.42 -13.97 -3.41
C ALA A 151 -3.32 -14.04 -4.67
N SER A 152 -4.41 -13.27 -4.68
CA SER A 152 -5.31 -13.19 -5.84
C SER A 152 -4.59 -12.58 -7.05
N PHE A 153 -3.83 -11.50 -6.85
CA PHE A 153 -3.05 -10.88 -7.92
C PHE A 153 -1.83 -11.71 -8.35
N LEU A 154 -1.24 -12.48 -7.44
CA LEU A 154 -0.22 -13.47 -7.77
C LEU A 154 -0.80 -14.53 -8.72
N LEU A 155 -1.94 -15.13 -8.37
CA LEU A 155 -2.63 -16.10 -9.22
C LEU A 155 -3.02 -15.49 -10.56
N TYR A 156 -3.58 -14.28 -10.55
CA TYR A 156 -3.92 -13.56 -11.77
C TYR A 156 -2.69 -13.35 -12.67
N GLY A 157 -1.57 -12.87 -12.13
CA GLY A 157 -0.34 -12.69 -12.89
C GLY A 157 0.24 -14.00 -13.42
N ILE A 158 0.10 -15.11 -12.70
CA ILE A 158 0.50 -16.44 -13.18
C ILE A 158 -0.37 -16.86 -14.37
N PHE A 159 -1.70 -16.70 -14.29
CA PHE A 159 -2.61 -17.05 -15.38
C PHE A 159 -2.44 -16.17 -16.61
N SER A 160 -2.15 -14.89 -16.42
CA SER A 160 -1.87 -13.94 -17.50
C SER A 160 -0.42 -14.01 -18.03
N PHE A 161 0.42 -14.93 -17.49
CA PHE A 161 1.86 -15.02 -17.78
C PHE A 161 2.59 -13.67 -17.69
N ASP A 162 2.22 -12.85 -16.71
CA ASP A 162 2.70 -11.49 -16.57
C ASP A 162 3.67 -11.32 -15.37
N PRO A 163 4.99 -11.26 -15.62
CA PRO A 163 5.99 -11.14 -14.55
C PRO A 163 5.89 -9.85 -13.76
N PHE A 164 5.42 -8.76 -14.38
CA PHE A 164 5.30 -7.48 -13.70
C PHE A 164 4.16 -7.48 -12.67
N ILE A 165 3.23 -8.43 -12.78
CA ILE A 165 2.15 -8.63 -11.82
C ILE A 165 2.53 -9.71 -10.81
N TYR A 166 2.93 -10.91 -11.25
CA TYR A 166 3.10 -12.02 -10.32
C TYR A 166 4.32 -11.86 -9.41
N VAL A 167 5.43 -11.25 -9.87
CA VAL A 167 6.65 -11.09 -9.05
C VAL A 167 6.40 -10.22 -7.81
N PRO A 168 5.93 -8.96 -7.92
CA PRO A 168 5.73 -8.13 -6.74
C PRO A 168 4.60 -8.65 -5.85
N ASN A 169 3.53 -9.22 -6.42
CA ASN A 169 2.45 -9.81 -5.64
C ASN A 169 2.87 -11.11 -4.94
N GLY A 170 3.85 -11.85 -5.48
CA GLY A 170 4.48 -12.98 -4.80
C GLY A 170 5.23 -12.53 -3.54
N ILE A 171 6.02 -11.45 -3.64
CA ILE A 171 6.68 -10.84 -2.48
C ILE A 171 5.63 -10.37 -1.45
N GLY A 172 4.59 -9.67 -1.91
CA GLY A 172 3.49 -9.22 -1.05
C GLY A 172 2.76 -10.38 -0.35
N THR A 173 2.56 -11.50 -1.05
CA THR A 173 1.97 -12.72 -0.49
C THR A 173 2.87 -13.31 0.59
N LEU A 174 4.18 -13.42 0.35
CA LEU A 174 5.14 -13.90 1.34
C LEU A 174 5.14 -13.01 2.60
N LEU A 175 5.15 -11.69 2.42
CA LEU A 175 5.03 -10.76 3.54
C LEU A 175 3.71 -10.91 4.28
N GLY A 176 2.60 -11.12 3.57
CA GLY A 176 1.29 -11.41 4.15
C GLY A 176 1.27 -12.70 5.00
N VAL A 177 1.96 -13.76 4.55
CA VAL A 177 2.12 -15.00 5.31
C VAL A 177 2.92 -14.75 6.59
N VAL A 178 4.08 -14.10 6.48
CA VAL A 178 4.90 -13.74 7.65
C VAL A 178 4.07 -12.92 8.64
N GLN A 179 3.30 -11.98 8.13
CA GLN A 179 2.42 -11.16 8.92
C GLN A 179 1.39 -11.98 9.73
N LEU A 180 0.68 -12.90 9.07
CA LEU A 180 -0.32 -13.75 9.72
C LEU A 180 0.30 -14.69 10.75
N LEU A 181 1.49 -15.23 10.48
CA LEU A 181 2.23 -16.09 11.41
C LEU A 181 2.65 -15.34 12.67
N LEU A 182 3.23 -14.14 12.52
CA LEU A 182 3.61 -13.29 13.66
C LEU A 182 2.39 -12.90 14.49
N PHE A 183 1.27 -12.59 13.83
CA PHE A 183 0.03 -12.30 14.53
C PHE A 183 -0.43 -13.48 15.38
N ALA A 184 -0.43 -14.71 14.83
CA ALA A 184 -0.81 -15.92 15.56
C ALA A 184 0.13 -16.20 16.75
N HIS A 185 1.44 -16.01 16.56
CA HIS A 185 2.44 -16.27 17.59
C HIS A 185 2.35 -15.28 18.77
N TYR A 186 2.42 -13.97 18.50
CA TYR A 186 2.45 -12.97 19.56
C TYR A 186 1.09 -12.77 20.24
N ARG A 187 -0.03 -12.98 19.54
CA ARG A 187 -1.36 -12.93 20.16
C ARG A 187 -1.55 -14.02 21.22
N ASN A 188 -1.00 -15.21 21.01
CA ASN A 188 -1.08 -16.30 21.98
C ASN A 188 -0.17 -16.00 23.20
N SER A 189 1.06 -15.54 22.97
CA SER A 189 1.98 -15.14 24.05
C SER A 189 1.37 -14.06 24.95
N SER A 190 0.78 -12.99 24.39
CA SER A 190 0.16 -11.94 25.21
C SER A 190 -1.06 -12.44 26.02
N ARG A 191 -1.77 -13.47 25.54
CA ARG A 191 -2.87 -14.11 26.28
C ARG A 191 -2.37 -14.94 27.45
N GLU A 192 -1.26 -15.64 27.27
CA GLU A 192 -0.61 -16.43 28.33
C GLU A 192 -0.03 -15.51 29.42
N ASP A 193 0.69 -14.45 29.04
CA ASP A 193 1.26 -13.46 29.99
C ASP A 193 0.16 -12.77 30.83
N SER A 194 -0.98 -12.45 30.21
CA SER A 194 -2.13 -11.84 30.90
C SER A 194 -2.82 -12.83 31.85
N ALA A 195 -2.84 -14.12 31.50
CA ALA A 195 -3.42 -15.15 32.34
C ALA A 195 -2.52 -15.45 33.55
N GLU A 196 -1.20 -15.51 33.38
CA GLU A 196 -0.24 -15.66 34.49
C GLU A 196 -0.29 -14.46 35.45
N GLY A 197 -0.33 -13.22 34.93
CA GLY A 197 -0.43 -12.01 35.77
C GLY A 197 -1.70 -11.96 36.62
N LEU A 198 -2.82 -12.48 36.11
CA LEU A 198 -4.06 -12.63 36.87
C LEU A 198 -3.99 -13.76 37.90
N ILE A 199 -3.25 -14.83 37.65
CA ILE A 199 -3.11 -15.91 38.64
C ILE A 199 -2.26 -15.45 39.84
N VAL A 200 -1.18 -14.69 39.60
CA VAL A 200 -0.30 -14.17 40.67
C VAL A 200 -0.98 -13.09 41.52
N SER A 201 -1.90 -12.30 40.97
CA SER A 201 -2.59 -11.26 41.72
C SER A 201 -3.67 -11.78 42.70
N TYR A 202 -4.06 -13.05 42.60
CA TYR A 202 -5.10 -13.67 43.44
C TYR A 202 -4.56 -14.75 44.40
N SER A 203 -3.24 -14.96 44.42
CA SER A 203 -2.51 -15.84 45.37
C SER A 203 -1.80 -15.02 46.43
#